data_AF-A0A6I5C9R2-F1
#
_entry.id   AF-A0A6I5C9R2-F1
#
_cell.length_a   1.000
_cell.length_b   1.000
_cell.length_c   1.000
_cell.angle_alpha   90.00
_cell.angle_beta   90.00
_cell.angle_gamma   90.00
#
_symmetry.space_group_name_H-M   'P 1'
#
loop_
_entity.id
_entity.type
_entity.pdbx_description
1 polymer ?
#
loop_
_entity_poly.entity_id
_entity_poly.type
_entity_poly.pdbx_seq_one_letter_code
_entity_poly.pdbx_strand_id
1 'polypeptide(L)'
;ARCTVGAVAPVETDPRRLDRIVANLVVNAHRHGRAPVEIEVAGTTVTVRDHGDGFPEELLAHGPQRFRTGAAERGRGHGLGLTIALGQARVLGASLEFANAPGGGAVATLRLPAAGPV
;
A
#
# COMPACT_ATOMS: atom_id res chain seq x y z
N ALA A 1 4.47 10.12 9.84
CA ALA A 1 5.28 9.29 8.95
C ALA A 1 6.61 9.99 8.67
N ARG A 2 7.67 9.24 8.36
CA ARG A 2 8.92 9.77 7.77
C ARG A 2 8.86 9.46 6.27
N CYS A 3 9.24 10.43 5.44
CA CYS A 3 9.27 10.27 3.98
C CYS A 3 10.69 10.49 3.48
N THR A 4 11.20 9.57 2.68
CA THR A 4 12.49 9.64 2.00
C THR A 4 12.29 9.52 0.50
N VAL A 5 12.91 10.43 -0.25
CA VAL A 5 12.81 10.47 -1.72
C VAL A 5 14.22 10.29 -2.27
N GLY A 6 14.43 9.19 -2.99
CA GLY A 6 15.64 8.92 -3.75
C GLY A 6 15.59 9.54 -5.15
N ALA A 7 16.40 9.03 -6.08
CA ALA A 7 16.28 9.39 -7.48
C ALA A 7 14.89 8.97 -8.01
N VAL A 8 14.18 9.86 -8.70
CA VAL A 8 12.82 9.63 -9.21
C VAL A 8 12.77 9.73 -10.74
N ALA A 9 11.80 9.05 -11.33
CA ALA A 9 11.50 9.12 -12.77
C ALA A 9 10.08 9.67 -12.99
N PRO A 10 9.86 10.50 -14.02
CA PRO A 10 8.52 10.96 -14.37
C PRO A 10 7.65 9.80 -14.85
N VAL A 11 6.35 9.89 -14.54
CA VAL A 11 5.33 8.91 -14.95
C VAL A 11 4.07 9.65 -15.40
N GLU A 12 3.41 9.13 -16.43
CA GLU A 12 2.08 9.58 -16.83
C GLU A 12 1.02 8.76 -16.10
N THR A 13 0.17 9.41 -15.30
CA THR A 13 -0.85 8.74 -14.48
C THR A 13 -1.97 9.71 -14.12
N ASP A 14 -3.10 9.19 -13.62
CA ASP A 14 -4.15 9.99 -12.98
C ASP A 14 -3.72 10.33 -11.53
N PRO A 15 -3.43 11.62 -11.22
CA PRO A 15 -2.91 12.00 -9.91
C PRO A 15 -3.93 11.77 -8.80
N ARG A 16 -5.24 11.91 -9.06
CA ARG A 16 -6.28 11.73 -8.04
C ARG A 16 -6.37 10.28 -7.60
N ARG A 17 -6.17 9.34 -8.53
CA ARG A 17 -6.14 7.90 -8.21
C ARG A 17 -4.89 7.54 -7.44
N LEU A 18 -3.74 8.07 -7.86
CA LEU A 18 -2.47 7.87 -7.15
C LEU A 18 -2.56 8.35 -5.70
N ASP A 19 -3.02 9.59 -5.48
CA ASP A 19 -3.24 10.17 -4.15
C ASP A 19 -4.11 9.26 -3.29
N ARG A 20 -5.19 8.72 -3.87
CA ARG A 20 -6.09 7.83 -3.16
C ARG A 20 -5.45 6.49 -2.81
N ILE A 21 -4.60 5.94 -3.67
CA ILE A 21 -3.84 4.71 -3.36
C ILE A 21 -2.92 4.98 -2.17
N VAL A 22 -2.05 5.99 -2.28
CA VAL A 22 -1.05 6.31 -1.25
C VAL A 22 -1.73 6.64 0.08
N ALA A 23 -2.81 7.44 0.07
CA ALA A 23 -3.56 7.76 1.28
C ALA A 23 -4.13 6.50 1.95
N ASN A 24 -4.67 5.54 1.20
CA ASN A 24 -5.17 4.29 1.77
C ASN A 24 -4.05 3.46 2.39
N LEU A 25 -2.87 3.40 1.76
CA LEU A 25 -1.72 2.67 2.30
C LEU A 25 -1.21 3.30 3.61
N VAL A 26 -1.05 4.63 3.64
CA VAL A 26 -0.58 5.37 4.81
C VAL A 26 -1.58 5.32 5.97
N VAL A 27 -2.88 5.46 5.68
CA VAL A 27 -3.93 5.31 6.70
C VAL A 27 -3.95 3.87 7.24
N ASN A 28 -3.76 2.87 6.39
CA ASN A 28 -3.67 1.47 6.83
C ASN A 28 -2.48 1.27 7.79
N ALA A 29 -1.29 1.75 7.40
CA ALA A 29 -0.08 1.69 8.23
C ALA A 29 -0.26 2.38 9.60
N HIS A 30 -0.94 3.54 9.63
CA HIS A 30 -1.21 4.23 10.88
C HIS A 30 -2.29 3.57 11.76
N ARG A 31 -3.30 2.95 11.14
CA ARG A 31 -4.43 2.35 11.87
C ARG A 31 -4.10 0.98 12.44
N HIS A 32 -3.31 0.21 11.70
CA HIS A 32 -3.10 -1.22 11.92
C HIS A 32 -1.65 -1.59 12.20
N GLY A 33 -0.71 -0.74 11.79
CA GLY A 33 0.70 -0.89 12.07
C GLY A 33 1.12 -0.24 13.39
N ARG A 34 2.42 -0.02 13.54
CA ARG A 34 3.02 0.79 14.60
C ARG A 34 4.04 1.75 14.03
N ALA A 35 4.22 2.88 14.70
CA ALA A 35 5.22 3.87 14.34
C ALA A 35 6.65 3.30 14.50
N PRO A 36 7.62 3.82 13.72
CA PRO A 36 7.45 4.81 12.66
C PRO A 36 6.71 4.24 11.44
N VAL A 37 5.96 5.10 10.74
CA VAL A 37 5.51 4.80 9.38
C VAL A 37 6.51 5.43 8.44
N GLU A 38 7.13 4.63 7.58
CA GLU A 38 8.18 5.02 6.65
C GLU A 38 7.62 4.98 5.23
N ILE A 39 7.88 6.03 4.45
CA ILE A 39 7.47 6.14 3.06
C ILE A 39 8.74 6.38 2.25
N GLU A 40 9.03 5.49 1.31
CA GLU A 40 10.15 5.60 0.40
C GLU A 40 9.65 5.78 -1.03
N VAL A 41 10.20 6.75 -1.75
CA VAL A 41 9.94 6.95 -3.17
C VAL A 41 11.26 6.84 -3.93
N ALA A 42 11.36 5.88 -4.85
CA ALA A 42 12.53 5.65 -5.68
C ALA A 42 12.13 5.16 -7.08
N GLY A 43 12.67 5.79 -8.11
CA GLY A 43 12.27 5.59 -9.51
C GLY A 43 10.79 5.89 -9.69
N THR A 44 10.02 4.86 -10.02
CA THR A 44 8.54 4.88 -10.14
C THR A 44 7.86 4.09 -9.02
N THR A 45 8.59 3.75 -7.96
CA THR A 45 8.12 2.91 -6.86
C THR A 45 7.87 3.73 -5.60
N VAL A 46 6.75 3.47 -4.94
CA VAL A 46 6.41 3.98 -3.61
C VAL A 46 6.27 2.80 -2.65
N THR A 47 7.06 2.80 -1.59
CA THR A 47 7.00 1.79 -0.53
C THR A 47 6.48 2.43 0.75
N VAL A 48 5.47 1.83 1.37
CA VAL A 48 4.95 2.23 2.68
C VAL A 48 5.21 1.09 3.66
N ARG A 49 5.99 1.37 4.71
CA ARG A 49 6.35 0.43 5.76
C ARG A 49 5.84 0.91 7.13
N ASP A 50 5.35 -0.02 7.93
CA ASP A 50 5.17 0.17 9.37
C ASP A 50 6.03 -0.83 10.17
N HIS A 51 5.99 -0.73 11.50
CA HIS A 51 6.66 -1.67 12.42
C HIS A 51 5.66 -2.36 13.37
N GLY A 52 4.45 -2.59 12.86
CA GLY A 52 3.40 -3.35 13.53
C GLY A 52 3.65 -4.85 13.51
N ASP A 53 2.57 -5.62 13.65
CA ASP A 53 2.61 -7.09 13.59
C ASP A 53 2.67 -7.61 12.14
N GLY A 54 2.50 -6.73 11.15
CA GLY A 54 2.46 -7.06 9.74
C GLY A 54 1.05 -7.36 9.23
N PHE A 55 0.99 -7.77 7.96
CA PHE A 55 -0.22 -8.30 7.35
C PHE A 55 -0.49 -9.73 7.82
N PRO A 56 -1.77 -10.10 8.04
CA PRO A 56 -2.17 -11.48 8.26
C PRO A 56 -1.79 -12.37 7.08
N GLU A 57 -1.45 -13.63 7.36
CA GLU A 57 -1.05 -14.61 6.33
C GLU A 57 -2.12 -14.78 5.24
N GLU A 58 -3.41 -14.76 5.61
CA GLU A 58 -4.51 -14.85 4.65
C GLU A 58 -4.52 -13.70 3.63
N LEU A 59 -4.14 -12.48 4.06
CA LEU A 59 -4.04 -11.32 3.18
C LEU A 59 -2.85 -11.47 2.24
N LEU A 60 -1.73 -12.01 2.71
CA LEU A 60 -0.56 -12.27 1.88
C LEU A 60 -0.83 -13.37 0.84
N ALA A 61 -1.55 -14.42 1.23
CA ALA A 61 -1.87 -15.55 0.37
C ALA A 61 -2.95 -15.23 -0.67
N HIS A 62 -3.99 -14.48 -0.31
CA HIS A 62 -5.18 -14.28 -1.15
C HIS A 62 -5.43 -12.83 -1.57
N GLY A 63 -4.57 -11.91 -1.14
CA GLY A 63 -4.77 -10.47 -1.30
C GLY A 63 -5.87 -9.89 -0.40
N PRO A 64 -6.03 -8.55 -0.40
CA PRO A 64 -7.10 -7.89 0.34
C PRO A 64 -8.47 -8.22 -0.27
N GLN A 65 -9.40 -8.66 0.56
CA GLN A 65 -10.75 -9.03 0.15
C GLN A 65 -11.81 -8.11 0.77
N ARG A 66 -12.85 -7.81 -0.01
CA ARG A 66 -14.00 -7.04 0.47
C ARG A 66 -14.83 -7.92 1.43
N PHE A 67 -15.33 -7.31 2.51
CA PHE A 67 -16.36 -7.89 3.39
C PHE A 67 -16.00 -9.16 4.19
N ARG A 68 -14.71 -9.56 4.29
CA ARG A 68 -14.26 -10.66 5.16
C ARG A 68 -13.97 -10.27 6.63
N THR A 69 -14.52 -9.16 7.13
CA THR A 69 -14.67 -9.00 8.59
C THR A 69 -15.88 -9.82 9.02
N GLY A 70 -15.68 -11.11 9.24
CA GLY A 70 -16.69 -11.99 9.82
C GLY A 70 -17.11 -11.48 11.20
N ALA A 71 -18.36 -11.03 11.29
CA ALA A 71 -19.31 -10.97 12.42
C ALA A 71 -18.90 -10.69 13.89
N ALA A 72 -17.62 -10.68 14.32
CA ALA A 72 -17.23 -10.44 15.71
C ALA A 72 -16.43 -9.14 15.92
N GLU A 73 -15.73 -8.63 14.90
CA GLU A 73 -14.89 -7.43 15.04
C GLU A 73 -15.47 -6.21 14.30
N ARG A 74 -16.47 -5.57 14.90
CA ARG A 74 -17.09 -4.34 14.38
C ARG A 74 -16.19 -3.08 14.37
N GLY A 75 -14.85 -3.22 14.38
CA GLY A 75 -13.93 -2.08 14.52
C GLY A 75 -12.63 -2.11 13.72
N ARG A 76 -12.19 -3.25 13.18
CA ARG A 76 -10.84 -3.41 12.59
C ARG A 76 -10.88 -3.91 11.15
N GLY A 77 -11.48 -3.12 10.26
CA GLY A 77 -11.47 -3.43 8.82
C GLY A 77 -10.10 -3.15 8.19
N HIS A 78 -9.27 -4.18 8.02
CA HIS A 78 -8.06 -4.12 7.17
C HIS A 78 -8.42 -4.12 5.67
N GLY A 79 -9.60 -4.64 5.29
CA GLY A 79 -9.91 -4.99 3.91
C GLY A 79 -10.32 -3.85 2.99
N LEU A 80 -11.10 -2.85 3.46
CA LEU A 80 -11.73 -1.89 2.54
C LEU A 80 -10.72 -0.90 1.93
N GLY A 81 -9.82 -0.35 2.74
CA GLY A 81 -8.80 0.60 2.27
C GLY A 81 -7.81 -0.05 1.30
N LEU A 82 -7.28 -1.22 1.65
CA LEU A 82 -6.36 -1.97 0.79
C LEU A 82 -7.04 -2.49 -0.49
N THR A 83 -8.31 -2.87 -0.44
CA THR A 83 -9.05 -3.25 -1.65
C THR A 83 -9.30 -2.06 -2.57
N ILE A 84 -9.55 -0.87 -2.03
CA ILE A 84 -9.64 0.35 -2.84
C ILE A 84 -8.30 0.64 -3.50
N ALA A 85 -7.20 0.59 -2.74
CA ALA A 85 -5.85 0.79 -3.26
C ALA A 85 -5.53 -0.18 -4.40
N LEU A 86 -5.78 -1.48 -4.20
CA LEU A 86 -5.55 -2.50 -5.22
C LEU A 86 -6.41 -2.29 -6.48
N GLY A 87 -7.68 -1.91 -6.32
CA GLY A 87 -8.56 -1.61 -7.44
C GLY A 87 -8.11 -0.39 -8.24
N GLN A 88 -7.67 0.68 -7.57
CA GLN A 88 -7.13 1.86 -8.25
C GLN A 88 -5.79 1.56 -8.94
N ALA A 89 -4.91 0.79 -8.30
CA ALA A 89 -3.63 0.39 -8.89
C ALA A 89 -3.84 -0.37 -10.22
N ARG A 90 -4.78 -1.33 -10.25
CA ARG A 90 -5.15 -2.04 -11.48
C ARG A 90 -5.65 -1.12 -12.58
N VAL A 91 -6.46 -0.10 -12.25
CA VAL A 91 -6.93 0.90 -13.24
C VAL A 91 -5.78 1.71 -13.81
N LEU A 92 -4.76 2.00 -13.01
CA LEU A 92 -3.54 2.70 -13.45
C LEU A 92 -2.53 1.80 -14.18
N GLY A 93 -2.81 0.49 -14.32
CA GLY A 93 -1.80 -0.47 -14.79
C GLY A 93 -0.60 -0.62 -13.85
N ALA A 94 -0.73 -0.16 -12.60
CA ALA A 94 0.29 -0.25 -11.57
C ALA A 94 0.23 -1.61 -10.86
N SER A 95 1.38 -2.08 -10.38
CA SER A 95 1.44 -3.23 -9.48
C SER A 95 1.40 -2.76 -8.03
N LEU A 96 0.65 -3.48 -7.19
CA LEU A 96 0.59 -3.24 -5.76
C LEU A 96 0.76 -4.58 -5.04
N GLU A 97 1.85 -4.70 -4.30
CA GLU A 97 2.24 -5.90 -3.57
C GLU A 97 2.24 -5.64 -2.06
N PHE A 98 2.02 -6.72 -1.30
CA PHE A 98 1.99 -6.70 0.16
C PHE A 98 2.94 -7.77 0.68
N ALA A 99 3.80 -7.41 1.63
CA ALA A 99 4.74 -8.31 2.28
C ALA A 99 4.92 -7.90 3.75
N ASN A 100 5.56 -8.76 4.54
CA ASN A 100 6.01 -8.43 5.89
C ASN A 100 7.53 -8.28 5.91
N ALA A 101 8.04 -7.25 6.60
CA ALA A 101 9.46 -7.04 6.72
C ALA A 101 10.11 -8.07 7.67
N PRO A 102 11.39 -8.41 7.47
CA PRO A 102 12.17 -9.15 8.46
C PRO A 102 12.15 -8.40 9.81
N GLY A 103 11.70 -9.07 10.87
CA GLY A 103 11.54 -8.46 12.20
C GLY A 103 10.16 -7.83 12.46
N GLY A 104 9.20 -7.99 11.55
CA GLY A 104 7.84 -7.51 11.70
C GLY A 104 7.57 -6.19 10.97
N GLY A 105 6.28 -5.85 10.88
CA GLY A 105 5.80 -4.68 10.17
C GLY A 105 5.34 -4.99 8.75
N ALA A 106 4.31 -4.27 8.32
CA ALA A 106 3.71 -4.44 7.01
C ALA A 106 4.45 -3.57 5.98
N VAL A 107 4.64 -4.10 4.77
CA VAL A 107 5.27 -3.40 3.65
C VAL A 107 4.34 -3.48 2.44
N ALA A 108 3.83 -2.32 2.02
CA ALA A 108 3.08 -2.18 0.79
C ALA A 108 3.94 -1.51 -0.28
N THR A 109 4.10 -2.15 -1.44
CA THR A 109 4.94 -1.66 -2.53
C THR A 109 4.09 -1.41 -3.77
N LEU A 110 3.95 -0.13 -4.14
CA LEU A 110 3.29 0.33 -5.35
C LEU A 110 4.35 0.62 -6.42
N ARG A 111 4.28 -0.01 -7.59
CA ARG A 111 5.12 0.34 -8.75
C ARG A 111 4.25 0.87 -9.87
N LEU A 112 4.52 2.11 -10.26
CA LEU A 112 3.87 2.75 -11.39
C LEU A 112 4.54 2.32 -12.70
N PRO A 113 3.77 2.13 -13.78
CA PRO A 113 4.37 1.90 -15.09
C PRO A 113 5.23 3.10 -15.46
N ALA A 114 6.42 2.83 -16.00
CA ALA A 114 7.22 3.89 -16.58
C ALA A 114 6.40 4.57 -17.70
N ALA A 115 6.55 5.89 -17.86
CA ALA A 115 6.10 6.52 -19.09
C ALA A 115 6.76 5.75 -20.25
N GLY A 116 5.96 5.23 -21.17
CA GLY A 116 6.50 4.64 -22.39
C GLY A 116 7.39 5.66 -23.10
N PRO A 117 8.36 5.24 -23.93
CA PRO A 117 9.09 6.19 -24.74
C PRO A 117 8.08 7.01 -25.55
N VAL A 118 8.12 8.33 -25.33
CA VAL A 118 7.42 9.31 -26.16
C VAL A 118 8.06 9.40 -27.54
#